data_AF-A0A9E3CM19-F1
#
_entry.id   AF-A0A9E3CM19-F1
#
_cell.length_a   1.000
_cell.length_b   1.000
_cell.length_c   1.000
_cell.angle_alpha   90.00
_cell.angle_beta   90.00
_cell.angle_gamma   90.00
#
_symmetry.space_group_name_H-M   'P 1'
#
loop_
_entity.id
_entity.type
_entity.pdbx_description
1 polymer ?
#
loop_
_entity_poly.entity_id
_entity_poly.type
_entity_poly.pdbx_seq_one_letter_code
_entity_poly.pdbx_strand_id
1 'polypeptide(L)'
;MAQEPIGTGLAVFDRLARVYHWVARRLRPDHHAIGALTSRADRTPAFYLLVAAAPARWPRRTPNGEFIEAARALLGVRLLHGVCDVPTHYDGTIARFREAGADEAYARQVTVRDSGYLELFWRLEALETLSGLHLSVDEMAQVLLGFGRLLQSDAYRRLIRGRFVARRKLDIRVFVTGYVIDPTGRNLEWAGLSTCVGDDPARASSQSMPTIPLGGYARQPLTSWPRRRQVSDFAETVLHDLYKQNGYLHSAELVDAIVSNAEDAAR
;
A
#
# COMPACT_ATOMS: atom_id res chain seq x y z
N MET A 1 -30.12 16.09 -57.88
CA MET A 1 -29.49 16.46 -56.59
C MET A 1 -29.87 15.42 -55.57
N ALA A 2 -28.95 14.51 -55.22
CA ALA A 2 -29.18 13.53 -54.15
C ALA A 2 -28.56 14.08 -52.86
N GLN A 3 -29.37 14.26 -51.82
CA GLN A 3 -28.91 14.59 -50.48
C GLN A 3 -28.30 13.33 -49.85
N GLU A 4 -27.02 13.39 -49.47
CA GLU A 4 -26.39 12.34 -48.66
C GLU A 4 -27.04 12.29 -47.26
N PRO A 5 -27.31 11.10 -46.71
CA PRO A 5 -27.96 10.97 -45.42
C PRO A 5 -26.98 11.32 -44.29
N ILE A 6 -27.42 12.20 -43.39
CA ILE A 6 -26.77 12.65 -42.14
C ILE A 6 -26.80 11.52 -41.08
N GLY A 7 -26.46 10.29 -41.47
CA GLY A 7 -26.54 9.08 -40.64
C GLY A 7 -25.25 8.70 -39.93
N THR A 8 -24.11 9.31 -40.28
CA THR A 8 -22.79 8.89 -39.81
C THR A 8 -22.36 9.55 -38.49
N GLY A 9 -22.87 10.74 -38.16
CA GLY A 9 -22.48 11.47 -36.94
C GLY A 9 -22.93 10.78 -35.65
N LEU A 10 -24.21 10.42 -35.55
CA LEU A 10 -24.80 9.78 -34.36
C LEU A 10 -24.15 8.44 -34.02
N ALA A 11 -23.86 7.61 -35.03
CA ALA A 11 -23.22 6.31 -34.82
C ALA A 11 -21.78 6.44 -34.29
N VAL A 12 -21.05 7.48 -34.69
CA VAL A 12 -19.70 7.78 -34.18
C VAL A 12 -19.76 8.28 -32.74
N PHE A 13 -20.71 9.16 -32.40
CA PHE A 13 -20.91 9.62 -31.03
C PHE A 13 -21.30 8.48 -30.08
N ASP A 14 -22.19 7.57 -30.49
CA ASP A 14 -22.54 6.39 -29.68
C ASP A 14 -21.37 5.42 -29.49
N ARG A 15 -20.48 5.31 -30.47
CA ARG A 15 -19.28 4.48 -30.39
C ARG A 15 -18.27 5.11 -29.44
N LEU A 16 -18.05 6.42 -29.54
CA LEU A 16 -17.20 7.18 -28.63
C LEU A 16 -17.74 7.20 -27.21
N ALA A 17 -19.05 7.36 -27.02
CA ALA A 17 -19.70 7.28 -25.71
C ALA A 17 -19.53 5.89 -25.09
N ARG A 18 -19.66 4.81 -25.88
CA ARG A 18 -19.40 3.43 -25.42
C ARG A 18 -17.92 3.20 -25.07
N VAL A 19 -16.99 3.72 -25.87
CA VAL A 19 -15.55 3.67 -25.58
C VAL A 19 -15.24 4.48 -24.33
N TYR A 20 -15.75 5.69 -24.19
CA TYR A 20 -15.59 6.53 -23.01
C TYR A 20 -16.19 5.87 -21.77
N HIS A 21 -17.41 5.34 -21.82
CA HIS A 21 -17.99 4.57 -20.70
C HIS A 21 -17.18 3.30 -20.40
N TRP A 22 -16.57 2.67 -21.41
CA TRP A 22 -15.70 1.51 -21.19
C TRP A 22 -14.35 1.91 -20.59
N VAL A 23 -13.79 3.05 -20.99
CA VAL A 23 -12.55 3.65 -20.46
C VAL A 23 -12.77 4.20 -19.05
N ALA A 24 -13.85 4.94 -18.81
CA ALA A 24 -14.25 5.46 -17.49
C ALA A 24 -14.61 4.34 -16.51
N ARG A 25 -15.22 3.23 -16.98
CA ARG A 25 -15.34 2.00 -16.17
C ARG A 25 -13.99 1.34 -15.86
N ARG A 26 -12.92 1.69 -16.58
CA ARG A 26 -11.55 1.17 -16.40
C ARG A 26 -10.63 2.13 -15.65
N LEU A 27 -10.84 3.45 -15.71
CA LEU A 27 -10.11 4.51 -15.01
C LEU A 27 -10.92 4.91 -13.75
N ARG A 28 -10.50 4.46 -12.56
CA ARG A 28 -11.41 4.21 -11.43
C ARG A 28 -11.46 5.30 -10.32
N PRO A 29 -12.59 5.39 -9.57
CA PRO A 29 -12.73 6.20 -8.36
C PRO A 29 -11.80 5.83 -7.18
N ASP A 30 -11.37 4.56 -7.04
CA ASP A 30 -10.54 4.16 -5.89
C ASP A 30 -9.04 4.18 -6.18
N HIS A 31 -8.66 4.23 -7.46
CA HIS A 31 -7.27 4.49 -7.84
C HIS A 31 -6.86 5.91 -7.47
N HIS A 32 -7.81 6.85 -7.42
CA HIS A 32 -7.59 8.17 -6.83
C HIS A 32 -7.29 8.10 -5.33
N ALA A 33 -7.90 7.17 -4.57
CA ALA A 33 -7.59 6.98 -3.15
C ALA A 33 -6.17 6.41 -2.94
N ILE A 34 -5.76 5.42 -3.76
CA ILE A 34 -4.36 4.97 -3.82
C ILE A 34 -3.44 6.15 -4.19
N GLY A 35 -3.87 6.98 -5.14
CA GLY A 35 -3.20 8.20 -5.59
C GLY A 35 -3.01 9.27 -4.50
N ALA A 36 -3.96 9.39 -3.58
CA ALA A 36 -3.99 10.38 -2.51
C ALA A 36 -3.26 9.94 -1.22
N LEU A 37 -2.67 8.73 -1.19
CA LEU A 37 -1.96 8.20 -0.03
C LEU A 37 -0.85 9.16 0.49
N THR A 38 -0.20 9.88 -0.42
CA THR A 38 0.89 10.82 -0.11
C THR A 38 0.42 12.03 0.71
N SER A 39 -0.78 12.57 0.46
CA SER A 39 -1.22 13.81 1.12
C SER A 39 -1.66 13.63 2.58
N ARG A 40 -1.82 12.39 3.04
CA ARG A 40 -2.23 12.08 4.43
C ARG A 40 -1.05 11.88 5.37
N ALA A 41 0.15 11.61 4.84
CA ALA A 41 1.32 11.31 5.64
C ALA A 41 2.02 12.58 6.19
N ASP A 42 1.81 13.74 5.57
CA ASP A 42 2.54 14.99 5.88
C ASP A 42 2.21 15.65 7.24
N ARG A 43 1.41 14.99 8.10
CA ARG A 43 0.97 15.52 9.41
C ARG A 43 0.98 14.46 10.52
N THR A 44 1.78 13.41 10.38
CA THR A 44 1.77 12.31 11.34
C THR A 44 2.83 12.49 12.43
N PRO A 45 2.52 12.17 13.71
CA PRO A 45 3.47 12.28 14.83
C PRO A 45 4.52 11.15 14.86
N ALA A 46 4.52 10.25 13.88
CA ALA A 46 5.42 9.10 13.81
C ALA A 46 5.74 8.76 12.34
N PHE A 47 6.80 7.99 12.14
CA PHE A 47 7.11 7.41 10.83
C PHE A 47 6.16 6.25 10.57
N TYR A 48 5.65 6.15 9.34
CA TYR A 48 4.77 5.06 8.96
C TYR A 48 5.21 4.43 7.65
N LEU A 49 5.02 3.12 7.56
CA LEU A 49 4.89 2.39 6.31
C LEU A 49 3.41 2.33 5.94
N LEU A 50 3.05 2.92 4.81
CA LEU A 50 1.71 2.91 4.26
C LEU A 50 1.69 1.94 3.09
N VAL A 51 0.78 0.97 3.11
CA VAL A 51 0.60 0.02 2.02
C VAL A 51 -0.86 0.01 1.61
N ALA A 52 -1.13 0.33 0.35
CA ALA A 52 -2.48 0.31 -0.21
C ALA A 52 -2.58 -0.66 -1.39
N ALA A 53 -3.69 -1.37 -1.48
CA ALA A 53 -3.99 -2.27 -2.58
C ALA A 53 -5.45 -2.13 -2.99
N ALA A 54 -5.69 -2.12 -4.30
CA ALA A 54 -7.02 -2.34 -4.84
C ALA A 54 -6.94 -3.35 -5.97
N PRO A 55 -8.04 -4.02 -6.34
CA PRO A 55 -8.07 -4.79 -7.58
C PRO A 55 -7.73 -3.87 -8.77
N ALA A 56 -7.28 -4.38 -9.91
CA ALA A 56 -6.95 -3.56 -11.09
C ALA A 56 -8.18 -3.23 -11.97
N ARG A 57 -9.14 -4.18 -12.09
CA ARG A 57 -10.46 -3.96 -12.75
C ARG A 57 -11.66 -4.08 -11.82
N TRP A 58 -12.65 -3.19 -11.95
CA TRP A 58 -13.72 -3.02 -10.95
C TRP A 58 -14.27 -4.37 -10.48
N PRO A 59 -14.13 -4.72 -9.20
CA PRO A 59 -14.89 -5.82 -8.64
C PRO A 59 -16.35 -5.40 -8.47
N ARG A 60 -17.24 -6.39 -8.40
CA ARG A 60 -18.58 -6.11 -7.88
C ARG A 60 -18.39 -5.75 -6.41
N ARG A 61 -18.97 -4.63 -5.99
CA ARG A 61 -18.93 -4.18 -4.61
C ARG A 61 -19.59 -5.21 -3.70
N THR A 62 -19.07 -5.34 -2.50
CA THR A 62 -19.69 -6.17 -1.46
C THR A 62 -20.91 -5.42 -0.92
N PRO A 63 -22.11 -6.03 -0.91
CA PRO A 63 -23.30 -5.41 -0.32
C PRO A 63 -23.05 -5.03 1.13
N ASN A 64 -23.61 -3.89 1.55
CA ASN A 64 -23.41 -3.30 2.87
C ASN A 64 -23.60 -4.34 4.01
N GLY A 65 -24.67 -5.14 3.97
CA GLY A 65 -24.94 -6.17 4.98
C GLY A 65 -23.91 -7.30 5.09
N GLU A 66 -23.11 -7.54 4.05
CA GLU A 66 -22.01 -8.53 4.07
C GLU A 66 -20.64 -7.89 4.27
N PHE A 67 -20.53 -6.57 4.04
CA PHE A 67 -19.25 -5.88 3.94
C PHE A 67 -18.52 -5.82 5.29
N ILE A 68 -19.20 -5.39 6.36
CA ILE A 68 -18.55 -5.24 7.66
C ILE A 68 -18.01 -6.57 8.20
N GLU A 69 -18.75 -7.66 7.98
CA GLU A 69 -18.31 -9.00 8.38
C GLU A 69 -17.11 -9.48 7.57
N ALA A 70 -17.10 -9.22 6.26
CA ALA A 70 -15.93 -9.49 5.42
C ALA A 70 -14.71 -8.63 5.81
N ALA A 71 -14.92 -7.38 6.23
CA ALA A 71 -13.87 -6.48 6.69
C ALA A 71 -13.29 -6.93 8.04
N ARG A 72 -14.14 -7.31 9.00
CA ARG A 72 -13.74 -7.89 10.29
C ARG A 72 -12.97 -9.19 10.14
N ALA A 73 -13.34 -10.03 9.17
CA ALA A 73 -12.62 -11.28 8.91
C ALA A 73 -11.13 -11.07 8.54
N LEU A 74 -10.75 -9.89 8.03
CA LEU A 74 -9.34 -9.57 7.80
C LEU A 74 -8.53 -9.45 9.09
N LEU A 75 -9.16 -9.04 10.20
CA LEU A 75 -8.47 -8.81 11.48
C LEU A 75 -8.00 -10.10 12.12
N GLY A 76 -8.57 -11.25 11.72
CA GLY A 76 -8.10 -12.58 12.11
C GLY A 76 -6.83 -13.04 11.37
N VAL A 77 -6.24 -12.21 10.51
CA VAL A 77 -4.95 -12.50 9.88
C VAL A 77 -3.81 -12.03 10.80
N ARG A 78 -2.77 -12.85 10.96
CA ARG A 78 -1.62 -12.60 11.87
C ARG A 78 -1.08 -11.16 11.85
N LEU A 79 -0.94 -10.55 10.66
CA LEU A 79 -0.48 -9.17 10.51
C LEU A 79 -1.31 -8.16 11.32
N LEU A 80 -2.62 -8.39 11.43
CA LEU A 80 -3.57 -7.48 12.07
C LEU A 80 -3.96 -7.92 13.48
N HIS A 81 -3.28 -8.92 14.05
CA HIS A 81 -3.48 -9.30 15.45
C HIS A 81 -3.21 -8.13 16.39
N GLY A 82 -4.18 -7.76 17.22
CA GLY A 82 -4.12 -6.59 18.13
C GLY A 82 -4.89 -5.38 17.61
N VAL A 83 -5.26 -5.34 16.33
CA VAL A 83 -6.18 -4.31 15.81
C VAL A 83 -7.59 -4.57 16.35
N CYS A 84 -8.24 -3.52 16.87
CA CYS A 84 -9.60 -3.62 17.42
C CYS A 84 -10.61 -4.01 16.33
N ASP A 85 -11.51 -4.95 16.67
CA ASP A 85 -12.56 -5.45 15.79
C ASP A 85 -13.80 -4.55 15.70
N VAL A 86 -13.86 -3.54 16.56
CA VAL A 86 -14.82 -2.44 16.49
C VAL A 86 -14.26 -1.33 15.59
N PRO A 87 -14.93 -1.00 14.47
CA PRO A 87 -14.45 0.06 13.60
C PRO A 87 -14.58 1.42 14.29
N THR A 88 -13.50 2.20 14.26
CA THR A 88 -13.50 3.62 14.65
C THR A 88 -14.29 4.51 13.69
N HIS A 89 -14.57 4.02 12.48
CA HIS A 89 -15.45 4.66 11.51
C HIS A 89 -16.09 3.61 10.60
N TYR A 90 -17.40 3.73 10.38
CA TYR A 90 -18.15 2.91 9.45
C TYR A 90 -19.29 3.71 8.81
N ASP A 91 -19.34 3.74 7.48
CA ASP A 91 -20.40 4.45 6.72
C ASP A 91 -21.21 3.53 5.79
N GLY A 92 -21.02 2.21 5.90
CA GLY A 92 -21.62 1.22 5.00
C GLY A 92 -20.81 0.89 3.76
N THR A 93 -19.80 1.70 3.41
CA THR A 93 -18.90 1.50 2.27
C THR A 93 -17.43 1.52 2.65
N ILE A 94 -17.09 2.11 3.79
CA ILE A 94 -15.76 2.20 4.37
C ILE A 94 -15.84 1.71 5.80
N ALA A 95 -14.87 0.88 6.20
CA ALA A 95 -14.65 0.47 7.57
C ALA A 95 -13.20 0.80 7.94
N ARG A 96 -12.98 1.47 9.07
CA ARG A 96 -11.64 1.80 9.57
C ARG A 96 -11.44 1.22 10.95
N PHE A 97 -10.44 0.38 11.08
CA PHE A 97 -10.02 -0.24 12.33
C PHE A 97 -8.68 0.35 12.75
N ARG A 98 -8.48 0.50 14.06
CA ARG A 98 -7.29 1.11 14.64
C ARG A 98 -6.84 0.30 15.84
N GLU A 99 -5.55 0.33 16.06
CA GLU A 99 -4.93 0.01 17.32
C GLU A 99 -4.31 1.29 17.89
N ALA A 100 -4.61 1.60 19.15
CA ALA A 100 -4.00 2.72 19.84
C ALA A 100 -2.48 2.52 19.93
N GLY A 101 -1.71 3.58 19.63
CA GLY A 101 -0.28 3.63 19.88
C GLY A 101 0.02 4.59 21.04
N ALA A 102 1.31 4.86 21.24
CA ALA A 102 1.77 5.92 22.14
C ALA A 102 1.63 7.31 21.49
N ASP A 103 1.54 8.35 22.32
CA ASP A 103 1.69 9.77 21.95
C ASP A 103 0.71 10.27 20.86
N GLU A 104 -0.58 9.98 21.05
CA GLU A 104 -1.67 10.35 20.12
C GLU A 104 -1.57 9.71 18.71
N ALA A 105 -0.49 8.98 18.43
CA ALA A 105 -0.30 8.16 17.25
C ALA A 105 -1.07 6.84 17.38
N TYR A 106 -1.49 6.25 16.27
CA TYR A 106 -1.94 4.87 16.26
C TYR A 106 -0.77 3.96 15.91
N ALA A 107 -0.68 2.79 16.54
CA ALA A 107 0.32 1.79 16.18
C ALA A 107 0.03 1.26 14.77
N ARG A 108 -1.24 0.92 14.53
CA ARG A 108 -1.72 0.35 13.26
C ARG A 108 -3.10 0.90 12.93
N GLN A 109 -3.34 1.16 11.64
CA GLN A 109 -4.67 1.48 11.14
C GLN A 109 -4.90 0.75 9.83
N VAL A 110 -6.06 0.12 9.70
CA VAL A 110 -6.49 -0.50 8.44
C VAL A 110 -7.81 0.11 7.99
N THR A 111 -7.83 0.62 6.77
CA THR A 111 -9.03 1.12 6.09
C THR A 111 -9.41 0.13 4.99
N VAL A 112 -10.64 -0.37 5.05
CA VAL A 112 -11.22 -1.30 4.08
C VAL A 112 -12.38 -0.61 3.38
N ARG A 113 -12.56 -0.83 2.07
CA ARG A 113 -13.75 -0.38 1.34
C ARG A 113 -14.52 -1.54 0.71
N ASP A 114 -15.80 -1.33 0.47
CA ASP A 114 -16.72 -2.28 -0.19
C ASP A 114 -16.25 -2.73 -1.58
N SER A 115 -15.37 -1.95 -2.20
CA SER A 115 -14.73 -2.21 -3.48
C SER A 115 -13.51 -3.13 -3.40
N GLY A 116 -13.14 -3.62 -2.22
CA GLY A 116 -11.93 -4.42 -1.99
C GLY A 116 -10.65 -3.59 -1.95
N TYR A 117 -10.75 -2.26 -1.89
CA TYR A 117 -9.63 -1.40 -1.50
C TYR A 117 -9.24 -1.70 -0.06
N LEU A 118 -7.94 -1.79 0.18
CA LEU A 118 -7.32 -1.95 1.48
C LEU A 118 -6.18 -0.95 1.61
N GLU A 119 -6.09 -0.30 2.75
CA GLU A 119 -5.02 0.62 3.11
C GLU A 119 -4.58 0.30 4.52
N LEU A 120 -3.30 0.02 4.70
CA LEU A 120 -2.64 -0.23 5.96
C LEU A 120 -1.70 0.93 6.26
N PHE A 121 -1.80 1.48 7.46
CA PHE A 121 -0.77 2.31 8.06
C PHE A 121 -0.14 1.51 9.19
N TRP A 122 1.17 1.39 9.15
CA TRP A 122 1.97 0.70 10.14
C TRP A 122 3.01 1.67 10.70
N ARG A 123 2.94 1.98 11.99
CA ARG A 123 3.96 2.82 12.65
C ARG A 123 5.29 2.07 12.63
N LEU A 124 6.33 2.71 12.13
CA LEU A 124 7.68 2.17 12.12
C LEU A 124 8.45 2.61 13.35
N GLU A 125 9.32 1.73 13.83
CA GLU A 125 10.31 2.07 14.83
C GLU A 125 11.48 2.81 14.16
N ALA A 126 11.86 3.95 14.76
CA ALA A 126 13.03 4.70 14.38
C ALA A 126 14.09 4.58 15.49
N LEU A 127 15.29 4.15 15.11
CA LEU A 127 16.42 3.99 16.01
C LEU A 127 17.31 5.23 15.91
N GLU A 128 17.56 5.88 17.05
CA GLU A 128 18.51 6.99 17.11
C GLU A 128 19.94 6.46 17.12
N THR A 129 20.75 6.97 16.18
CA THR A 129 22.17 6.65 16.04
C THR A 129 23.00 7.93 16.09
N LEU A 130 24.33 7.80 16.18
CA LEU A 130 25.25 8.95 16.05
C LEU A 130 25.10 9.70 14.71
N SER A 131 24.55 9.05 13.70
CA SER A 131 24.33 9.61 12.35
C SER A 131 22.91 10.10 12.10
N GLY A 132 22.02 10.04 13.11
CA GLY A 132 20.62 10.43 13.02
C GLY A 132 19.66 9.27 13.22
N LEU A 133 18.38 9.47 12.86
CA LEU A 133 17.32 8.46 12.98
C LEU A 133 17.37 7.46 11.83
N HIS A 134 17.32 6.17 12.12
CA HIS A 134 17.30 5.10 11.12
C HIS A 134 16.03 4.28 11.21
N LEU A 135 15.46 3.92 10.06
CA LEU A 135 14.27 3.07 9.99
C LEU A 135 14.66 1.60 9.76
N SER A 136 14.02 0.70 10.51
CA SER A 136 14.25 -0.74 10.40
C SER A 136 13.67 -1.31 9.10
N VAL A 137 14.54 -1.83 8.23
CA VAL A 137 14.12 -2.50 6.99
C VAL A 137 13.54 -3.89 7.27
N ASP A 138 14.02 -4.57 8.30
CA ASP A 138 13.50 -5.85 8.75
C ASP A 138 12.03 -5.75 9.17
N GLU A 139 11.66 -4.68 9.89
CA GLU A 139 10.27 -4.40 10.23
C GLU A 139 9.43 -4.19 8.95
N MET A 140 9.92 -3.36 8.02
CA MET A 140 9.23 -3.15 6.74
C MET A 140 9.03 -4.46 5.97
N ALA A 141 10.05 -5.32 5.93
CA ALA A 141 9.98 -6.63 5.27
C ALA A 141 8.87 -7.50 5.89
N GLN A 142 8.81 -7.59 7.21
CA GLN A 142 7.77 -8.34 7.93
C GLN A 142 6.36 -7.82 7.61
N VAL A 143 6.19 -6.49 7.57
CA VAL A 143 4.90 -5.87 7.25
C VAL A 143 4.51 -6.14 5.80
N LEU A 144 5.43 -6.01 4.85
CA LEU A 144 5.19 -6.25 3.42
C LEU A 144 4.83 -7.71 3.15
N LEU A 145 5.57 -8.65 3.75
CA LEU A 145 5.29 -10.08 3.66
C LEU A 145 3.92 -10.40 4.27
N GLY A 146 3.63 -9.89 5.47
CA GLY A 146 2.33 -10.06 6.11
C GLY A 146 1.19 -9.48 5.28
N PHE A 147 1.39 -8.30 4.66
CA PHE A 147 0.39 -7.66 3.81
C PHE A 147 0.17 -8.47 2.52
N GLY A 148 1.23 -8.96 1.88
CA GLY A 148 1.12 -9.85 0.72
C GLY A 148 0.36 -11.14 1.05
N ARG A 149 0.63 -11.77 2.19
CA ARG A 149 -0.14 -12.93 2.69
C ARG A 149 -1.61 -12.57 2.95
N LEU A 150 -1.88 -11.40 3.53
CA LEU A 150 -3.23 -10.91 3.73
C LEU A 150 -3.98 -10.77 2.39
N LEU A 151 -3.35 -10.19 1.36
CA LEU A 151 -3.94 -10.08 0.02
C LEU A 151 -4.18 -11.44 -0.65
N GLN A 152 -3.49 -12.49 -0.23
CA GLN A 152 -3.69 -13.86 -0.71
C GLN A 152 -4.72 -14.65 0.09
N SER A 153 -5.02 -14.20 1.31
CA SER A 153 -5.92 -14.88 2.24
C SER A 153 -7.35 -15.04 1.71
N ASP A 154 -8.04 -16.07 2.20
CA ASP A 154 -9.47 -16.23 1.94
C ASP A 154 -10.31 -15.11 2.57
N ALA A 155 -9.83 -14.47 3.64
CA ALA A 155 -10.48 -13.31 4.23
C ALA A 155 -10.55 -12.15 3.22
N TYR A 156 -9.43 -11.79 2.58
CA TYR A 156 -9.43 -10.77 1.54
C TYR A 156 -10.20 -11.20 0.29
N ARG A 157 -10.21 -12.49 -0.03
CA ARG A 157 -11.04 -13.02 -1.12
C ARG A 157 -12.54 -12.76 -0.89
N ARG A 158 -13.04 -12.73 0.35
CA ARG A 158 -14.45 -12.43 0.64
C ARG A 158 -14.83 -10.99 0.27
N LEU A 159 -13.89 -10.05 0.34
CA LEU A 159 -14.10 -8.64 -0.04
C LEU A 159 -14.17 -8.41 -1.55
N ILE A 160 -13.64 -9.33 -2.35
CA ILE A 160 -13.58 -9.19 -3.81
C ILE A 160 -14.56 -10.19 -4.44
N ARG A 161 -15.65 -9.71 -5.05
CA ARG A 161 -16.65 -10.58 -5.70
C ARG A 161 -16.42 -10.78 -7.22
N GLY A 162 -16.85 -11.94 -7.75
CA GLY A 162 -16.94 -12.23 -9.18
C GLY A 162 -16.39 -13.59 -9.66
N ARG A 163 -16.67 -13.95 -10.91
CA ARG A 163 -16.37 -15.28 -11.50
C ARG A 163 -14.87 -15.62 -11.66
N PHE A 164 -13.96 -14.67 -11.44
CA PHE A 164 -12.51 -14.87 -11.62
C PHE A 164 -11.67 -14.16 -10.55
N VAL A 165 -12.18 -14.07 -9.32
CA VAL A 165 -11.51 -13.37 -8.20
C VAL A 165 -10.07 -13.85 -8.00
N ALA A 166 -9.83 -15.15 -8.10
CA ALA A 166 -8.50 -15.74 -7.92
C ALA A 166 -7.49 -15.42 -9.04
N ARG A 167 -7.94 -14.87 -10.17
CA ARG A 167 -7.11 -14.42 -11.30
C ARG A 167 -7.02 -12.89 -11.37
N ARG A 168 -7.66 -12.18 -10.44
CA ARG A 168 -7.61 -10.72 -10.45
C ARG A 168 -6.22 -10.25 -10.09
N LYS A 169 -5.81 -9.23 -10.83
CA LYS A 169 -4.60 -8.47 -10.57
C LYS A 169 -4.91 -7.32 -9.61
N LEU A 170 -3.92 -6.87 -8.87
CA LEU A 170 -4.00 -5.79 -7.91
C LEU A 170 -3.14 -4.63 -8.39
N ASP A 171 -3.56 -3.41 -8.08
CA ASP A 171 -2.70 -2.24 -8.12
C ASP A 171 -2.29 -1.95 -6.68
N ILE A 172 -0.99 -1.91 -6.43
CA ILE A 172 -0.42 -1.77 -5.09
C ILE A 172 0.46 -0.52 -5.05
N ARG A 173 0.39 0.22 -3.94
CA ARG A 173 1.27 1.35 -3.65
C ARG A 173 1.82 1.22 -2.25
N VAL A 174 3.10 1.55 -2.10
CA VAL A 174 3.81 1.58 -0.83
C VAL A 174 4.35 2.98 -0.63
N PHE A 175 4.31 3.49 0.58
CA PHE A 175 4.88 4.80 0.91
C PHE A 175 5.48 4.73 2.30
N VAL A 176 6.61 5.40 2.51
CA VAL A 176 7.23 5.56 3.83
C VAL A 176 7.23 7.04 4.13
N THR A 177 6.78 7.42 5.32
CA THR A 177 6.81 8.81 5.77
C THR A 177 8.24 9.34 5.79
N GLY A 178 8.45 10.53 5.21
CA GLY A 178 9.77 11.14 5.09
C GLY A 178 10.24 11.90 6.32
N TYR A 179 9.31 12.55 7.01
CA TYR A 179 9.58 13.34 8.20
C TYR A 179 8.41 13.24 9.18
N VAL A 180 8.69 13.48 10.45
CA VAL A 180 7.68 13.65 11.49
C VAL A 180 7.77 15.07 12.04
N ILE A 181 6.64 15.59 12.51
CA ILE A 181 6.63 16.88 13.21
C ILE A 181 6.79 16.59 14.69
N ASP A 182 7.88 17.07 15.28
CA ASP A 182 8.11 16.91 16.72
C ASP A 182 7.19 17.82 17.56
N PRO A 183 7.12 17.64 18.89
CA PRO A 183 6.30 18.49 19.75
C PRO A 183 6.67 19.98 19.72
N THR A 184 7.86 20.34 19.23
CA THR A 184 8.32 21.73 19.06
C THR A 184 7.95 22.31 17.69
N GLY A 185 7.33 21.53 16.81
CA GLY A 185 6.94 21.92 15.46
C GLY A 185 8.06 21.79 14.42
N ARG A 186 9.17 21.12 14.74
CA ARG A 186 10.28 20.88 13.81
C ARG A 186 10.06 19.59 13.03
N ASN A 187 10.48 19.60 11.77
CA ASN A 187 10.54 18.39 10.96
C ASN A 187 11.77 17.57 11.36
N LEU A 188 11.54 16.36 11.86
CA LEU A 188 12.57 15.36 12.07
C LEU A 188 12.53 14.37 10.90
N GLU A 189 13.65 14.25 10.20
CA GLU A 189 13.83 13.36 9.06
C GLU A 189 14.66 12.15 9.49
N TRP A 190 14.41 10.99 8.88
CA TRP A 190 15.31 9.85 9.04
C TRP A 190 16.53 10.01 8.13
N ALA A 191 17.70 9.64 8.65
CA ALA A 191 19.01 9.74 8.03
C ALA A 191 19.39 8.50 7.21
N GLY A 192 18.80 7.34 7.54
CA GLY A 192 19.11 6.09 6.87
C GLY A 192 18.12 4.95 7.13
N LEU A 193 18.44 3.84 6.50
CA LEU A 193 17.83 2.53 6.69
C LEU A 193 18.82 1.66 7.43
N SER A 194 18.35 0.96 8.46
CA SER A 194 19.13 -0.01 9.22
C SER A 194 18.61 -1.42 8.99
N THR A 195 19.51 -2.39 9.03
CA THR A 195 19.18 -3.82 9.03
C THR A 195 19.80 -4.54 10.22
N CYS A 196 19.17 -5.62 10.67
CA CYS A 196 19.76 -6.56 11.64
C CYS A 196 20.57 -7.68 10.96
N VAL A 197 20.56 -7.77 9.63
CA VAL A 197 21.25 -8.80 8.86
C VAL A 197 22.45 -8.20 8.14
N GLY A 198 23.65 -8.60 8.53
CA GLY A 198 24.89 -8.14 7.89
C GLY A 198 25.22 -6.66 8.17
N ASP A 199 26.16 -6.14 7.40
CA ASP A 199 26.55 -4.72 7.44
C ASP A 199 25.66 -3.89 6.52
N ASP A 200 25.34 -2.65 6.94
CA ASP A 200 24.61 -1.71 6.09
C ASP A 200 25.39 -1.47 4.77
N PRO A 201 24.73 -1.51 3.60
CA PRO A 201 25.43 -1.37 2.34
C PRO A 201 26.00 0.04 2.20
N ALA A 202 27.12 0.13 1.48
CA ALA A 202 27.73 1.41 1.16
C ALA A 202 26.73 2.34 0.46
N ARG A 203 26.76 3.62 0.84
CA ARG A 203 25.79 4.62 0.40
C ARG A 203 26.50 5.72 -0.38
N ALA A 204 26.01 6.02 -1.58
CA ALA A 204 26.60 7.01 -2.48
C ALA A 204 26.34 8.47 -2.04
N SER A 205 25.34 8.71 -1.20
CA SER A 205 24.99 10.04 -0.66
C SER A 205 24.89 9.97 0.86
N SER A 206 25.46 10.96 1.55
CA SER A 206 25.30 11.15 2.98
C SER A 206 23.94 11.75 3.36
N GLN A 207 23.25 12.41 2.43
CA GLN A 207 21.89 12.90 2.63
C GLN A 207 20.89 11.80 2.25
N SER A 208 20.10 11.31 3.20
CA SER A 208 18.78 10.75 2.90
C SER A 208 18.02 11.78 2.10
N MET A 209 17.39 11.35 1.02
CA MET A 209 16.29 12.12 0.47
C MET A 209 15.10 11.66 1.29
N PRO A 210 14.70 12.40 2.36
CA PRO A 210 13.59 11.99 3.21
C PRO A 210 12.30 11.98 2.39
N THR A 211 12.30 12.68 1.27
CA THR A 211 11.29 12.51 0.24
C THR A 211 11.57 11.23 -0.53
N ILE A 212 10.83 10.17 -0.21
CA ILE A 212 10.38 9.29 -1.29
C ILE A 212 9.54 10.19 -2.22
N PRO A 213 10.03 10.59 -3.41
CA PRO A 213 9.37 11.60 -4.24
C PRO A 213 7.95 11.14 -4.55
N LEU A 214 6.95 12.00 -4.30
CA LEU A 214 5.50 11.83 -4.52
C LEU A 214 5.09 10.45 -5.11
N GLY A 215 5.21 9.40 -4.30
CA GLY A 215 4.79 8.03 -4.64
C GLY A 215 5.87 6.96 -4.52
N GLY A 216 6.13 6.50 -3.30
CA GLY A 216 6.96 5.31 -3.02
C GLY A 216 6.60 4.07 -3.81
N TYR A 217 7.60 3.23 -4.03
CA TYR A 217 7.77 2.70 -5.39
C TYR A 217 7.75 3.84 -6.40
N ALA A 218 8.94 4.45 -6.51
CA ALA A 218 9.24 5.88 -6.43
C ALA A 218 8.97 6.74 -7.68
N ARG A 219 7.88 6.42 -8.39
CA ARG A 219 7.23 7.25 -9.43
C ARG A 219 5.96 6.57 -9.95
N GLN A 220 5.84 5.24 -9.82
CA GLN A 220 4.81 4.44 -10.49
C GLN A 220 4.28 3.31 -9.60
N PRO A 221 2.95 3.18 -9.45
CA PRO A 221 2.33 2.10 -8.70
C PRO A 221 2.69 0.72 -9.30
N LEU A 222 2.74 -0.32 -8.46
CA LEU A 222 2.79 -1.71 -8.91
C LEU A 222 1.45 -2.06 -9.52
N THR A 223 1.28 -1.70 -10.79
CA THR A 223 0.04 -1.94 -11.52
C THR A 223 -0.06 -3.41 -11.92
N SER A 224 -1.28 -3.91 -11.89
CA SER A 224 -1.59 -5.23 -12.45
C SER A 224 -0.77 -6.38 -11.85
N TRP A 225 -0.38 -6.27 -10.58
CA TRP A 225 0.33 -7.29 -9.80
C TRP A 225 -0.51 -8.57 -9.68
N PRO A 226 -0.02 -9.74 -10.12
CA PRO A 226 -0.76 -10.99 -9.98
C PRO A 226 -0.89 -11.38 -8.50
N ARG A 227 -2.11 -11.57 -8.01
CA ARG A 227 -2.35 -11.96 -6.61
C ARG A 227 -1.65 -13.27 -6.20
N ARG A 228 -1.45 -14.19 -7.16
CA ARG A 228 -0.82 -15.51 -6.93
C ARG A 228 0.71 -15.50 -7.02
N ARG A 229 1.32 -14.34 -7.28
CA ARG A 229 2.77 -14.21 -7.28
C ARG A 229 3.31 -14.50 -5.89
N GLN A 230 4.56 -14.94 -5.77
CA GLN A 230 5.14 -15.19 -4.45
C GLN A 230 5.12 -13.91 -3.61
N VAL A 231 4.94 -14.08 -2.30
CA VAL A 231 4.85 -12.94 -1.38
C VAL A 231 6.23 -12.28 -1.22
N SER A 232 7.29 -13.09 -1.21
CA SER A 232 8.69 -12.64 -1.24
C SER A 232 8.95 -11.69 -2.40
N ASP A 233 8.55 -12.04 -3.64
CA ASP A 233 8.72 -11.17 -4.81
C ASP A 233 8.16 -9.76 -4.59
N PHE A 234 7.05 -9.62 -3.85
CA PHE A 234 6.46 -8.32 -3.53
C PHE A 234 7.35 -7.54 -2.57
N ALA A 235 7.80 -8.15 -1.48
CA ALA A 235 8.67 -7.51 -0.50
C ALA A 235 10.04 -7.17 -1.10
N GLU A 236 10.69 -8.10 -1.79
CA GLU A 236 11.96 -7.88 -2.50
C GLU A 236 11.84 -6.76 -3.51
N THR A 237 10.81 -6.83 -4.37
CA THR A 237 10.53 -5.74 -5.32
C THR A 237 10.43 -4.44 -4.57
N VAL A 238 9.77 -4.42 -3.39
CA VAL A 238 9.54 -3.23 -2.56
C VAL A 238 10.77 -2.72 -1.80
N LEU A 239 11.69 -3.57 -1.40
CA LEU A 239 12.87 -3.13 -0.66
C LEU A 239 14.00 -2.70 -1.62
N HIS A 240 14.15 -3.35 -2.78
CA HIS A 240 15.18 -2.99 -3.75
C HIS A 240 15.09 -1.55 -4.26
N ASP A 241 13.91 -1.10 -4.71
CA ASP A 241 13.74 0.30 -5.12
C ASP A 241 13.72 1.27 -3.92
N LEU A 242 13.32 0.87 -2.71
CA LEU A 242 13.54 1.71 -1.53
C LEU A 242 15.04 1.97 -1.29
N TYR A 243 15.88 0.94 -1.29
CA TYR A 243 17.33 1.08 -1.17
C TYR A 243 17.94 1.88 -2.32
N LYS A 244 17.54 1.57 -3.56
CA LYS A 244 18.04 2.25 -4.76
C LYS A 244 17.76 3.75 -4.73
N GLN A 245 16.55 4.15 -4.34
CA GLN A 245 16.15 5.55 -4.30
C GLN A 245 16.86 6.33 -3.20
N ASN A 246 17.29 5.64 -2.15
CA ASN A 246 18.10 6.21 -1.07
C ASN A 246 19.60 6.17 -1.33
N GLY A 247 20.02 5.74 -2.52
CA GLY A 247 21.42 5.77 -2.96
C GLY A 247 22.29 4.67 -2.37
N TYR A 248 21.69 3.57 -1.90
CA TYR A 248 22.43 2.40 -1.46
C TYR A 248 22.92 1.59 -2.67
N LEU A 249 24.17 1.14 -2.59
CA LEU A 249 24.83 0.35 -3.62
C LEU A 249 24.73 -1.14 -3.28
N HIS A 250 24.69 -1.99 -4.32
CA HIS A 250 24.77 -3.45 -4.17
C HIS A 250 23.77 -4.07 -3.17
N SER A 251 22.59 -3.48 -3.01
CA SER A 251 21.58 -3.92 -2.02
C SER A 251 20.84 -5.22 -2.36
N ALA A 252 21.22 -5.91 -3.45
CA ALA A 252 20.46 -7.05 -3.93
C ALA A 252 20.51 -8.24 -2.97
N GLU A 253 21.72 -8.73 -2.68
CA GLU A 253 21.97 -9.86 -1.78
C GLU A 253 21.48 -9.58 -0.35
N LEU A 254 21.58 -8.33 0.09
CA LEU A 254 21.09 -7.92 1.40
C LEU A 254 19.56 -8.00 1.48
N VAL A 255 18.84 -7.49 0.46
CA VAL A 255 17.38 -7.55 0.43
C VAL A 255 16.89 -9.00 0.45
N ASP A 256 17.54 -9.89 -0.30
CA ASP A 256 17.21 -11.32 -0.29
C ASP A 256 17.39 -11.92 1.11
N ALA A 257 18.49 -11.59 1.79
CA ALA A 257 18.77 -12.04 3.15
C ALA A 257 17.75 -11.51 4.17
N ILE A 258 17.39 -10.22 4.08
CA ILE A 258 16.37 -9.59 4.94
C ILE A 258 15.01 -10.27 4.73
N VAL A 259 14.60 -10.47 3.47
CA VAL A 259 13.32 -11.08 3.16
C VAL A 259 13.29 -12.53 3.64
N SER A 260 14.35 -13.31 3.40
CA SER A 260 14.46 -14.69 3.91
C SER A 260 14.37 -14.74 5.43
N ASN A 261 15.10 -13.87 6.14
CA ASN A 261 15.08 -13.79 7.60
C ASN A 261 13.68 -13.45 8.13
N ALA A 262 13.00 -12.49 7.49
CA ALA A 262 11.63 -12.11 7.84
C ALA A 262 10.60 -13.21 7.53
N GLU A 263 10.84 -14.04 6.51
CA GLU A 263 10.02 -15.22 6.23
C GLU A 263 10.19 -16.29 7.29
N ASP A 264 11.42 -16.56 7.73
CA ASP A 264 11.71 -17.55 8.76
C ASP A 264 11.15 -17.12 10.13
N ALA A 265 11.25 -15.84 10.49
CA ALA A 265 10.64 -15.28 11.70
C ALA A 265 9.09 -15.35 11.70
N ALA A 266 8.48 -15.47 10.52
CA ALA A 266 7.04 -15.53 10.34
C ALA A 266 6.48 -16.96 10.27
N ARG A 267 7.33 -17.99 10.30
CA ARG A 267 6.90 -19.40 10.47
C ARG A 267 6.51 -19.66 11.93
#